data_AF-A0A8J2Q844-F1
#
_entry.id   AF-A0A8J2Q844-F1
#
_cell.length_a   1.000
_cell.length_b   1.000
_cell.length_c   1.000
_cell.angle_alpha   90.00
_cell.angle_beta   90.00
_cell.angle_gamma   90.00
#
_symmetry.space_group_name_H-M   'P 1'
#
loop_
_entity.id
_entity.type
_entity.pdbx_description
1 polymer ?
#
loop_
_entity_poly.entity_id
_entity_poly.type
_entity_poly.pdbx_seq_one_letter_code
_entity_poly.pdbx_strand_id
1 'polypeptide(L)'
;MYIFSVVTGLLKKAENISAVERELKFVEALEGTCERMLQYKVHKEKSDISRFAKEESTTMKALNELRNKGVKVELGMPYEMWDTPSVEVVTLKQNCETLLEHYENDLEQWYYNQDRPLLEVEYLCKKRVLKRMERDCMKTSNSLEL
;
A
#
# COMPACT_ATOMS: atom_id res chain seq x y z
N MET A 1 49.39 -15.97 -18.57
CA MET A 1 48.94 -16.22 -17.18
C MET A 1 48.62 -14.94 -16.38
N TYR A 2 49.06 -13.74 -16.79
CA TYR A 2 48.71 -12.49 -16.08
C TYR A 2 47.34 -11.88 -16.48
N ILE A 3 46.94 -12.02 -17.75
CA ILE A 3 45.72 -11.40 -18.29
C ILE A 3 44.45 -12.03 -17.66
N PHE A 4 44.45 -13.34 -17.40
CA PHE A 4 43.31 -14.05 -16.77
C PHE A 4 43.08 -13.60 -15.31
N SER A 5 44.14 -13.29 -14.56
CA SER A 5 44.04 -12.74 -13.19
C SER A 5 43.52 -11.30 -13.17
N VAL A 6 43.83 -10.49 -14.19
CA VAL A 6 43.32 -9.12 -14.29
C VAL A 6 41.82 -9.11 -14.65
N VAL A 7 41.37 -9.98 -15.56
CA VAL A 7 39.95 -10.10 -15.93
C VAL A 7 39.12 -10.60 -14.74
N THR A 8 39.61 -11.60 -14.00
CA THR A 8 38.96 -12.04 -12.75
C THR A 8 39.01 -10.99 -11.63
N GLY A 9 40.07 -10.17 -11.58
CA GLY A 9 40.18 -9.03 -10.66
C GLY A 9 39.26 -7.86 -10.99
N LEU A 10 38.97 -7.61 -12.27
CA LEU A 10 38.03 -6.57 -12.71
C LEU A 10 36.57 -7.03 -12.63
N LEU A 11 36.29 -8.33 -12.81
CA LEU A 11 34.95 -8.90 -12.62
C LEU A 11 34.57 -9.06 -11.13
N LYS A 12 35.53 -9.22 -10.22
CA LYS A 12 35.28 -9.14 -8.76
C LYS A 12 34.97 -7.71 -8.26
N LYS A 13 35.16 -6.69 -9.10
CA LYS A 13 34.91 -5.28 -8.74
C LYS A 13 33.48 -4.83 -9.03
N ALA A 14 32.64 -5.71 -9.58
CA ALA A 14 31.27 -5.39 -10.02
C ALA A 14 30.16 -5.93 -9.09
N GLU A 15 30.47 -6.43 -7.88
CA GLU A 15 29.44 -6.98 -7.01
C GLU A 15 29.72 -6.70 -5.53
N ASN A 16 29.57 -5.44 -5.14
CA ASN A 16 29.23 -5.08 -3.76
C ASN A 16 28.61 -3.68 -3.77
N ILE A 17 27.32 -3.61 -4.09
CA ILE A 17 26.51 -2.46 -3.65
C ILE A 17 26.71 -2.41 -2.13
N SER A 18 27.31 -1.34 -1.63
CA SER A 18 27.60 -1.24 -0.20
C SER A 18 26.32 -1.48 0.61
N ALA A 19 26.40 -2.13 1.78
CA ALA A 19 25.22 -2.44 2.59
C ALA A 19 24.32 -1.20 2.81
N VAL A 20 24.95 -0.04 3.01
CA VAL A 20 24.28 1.27 3.12
C VAL A 20 23.50 1.64 1.85
N GLU A 21 24.06 1.42 0.66
CA GLU A 21 23.38 1.71 -0.61
C GLU A 21 22.23 0.73 -0.86
N ARG A 22 22.33 -0.52 -0.36
CA ARG A 22 21.19 -1.44 -0.37
C ARG A 22 20.08 -0.89 0.52
N GLU A 23 20.34 -0.73 1.82
CA GLU A 23 19.35 -0.21 2.78
C GLU A 23 18.68 1.08 2.29
N LEU A 24 19.44 2.03 1.75
CA LEU A 24 18.90 3.26 1.18
C LEU A 24 17.88 2.99 0.06
N LYS A 25 18.21 2.15 -0.92
CA LYS A 25 17.32 1.79 -2.03
C LYS A 25 16.06 1.07 -1.57
N PHE A 26 16.13 0.33 -0.47
CA PHE A 26 14.96 -0.34 0.11
C PHE A 26 14.03 0.67 0.79
N VAL A 27 14.58 1.58 1.60
CA VAL A 27 13.82 2.65 2.25
C VAL A 27 13.16 3.56 1.20
N GLU A 28 13.89 3.96 0.15
CA GLU A 28 13.35 4.74 -0.96
C GLU A 28 12.18 4.01 -1.68
N ALA A 29 12.24 2.67 -1.77
CA ALA A 29 11.17 1.89 -2.38
C ALA A 29 9.91 1.81 -1.49
N LEU A 30 10.07 1.86 -0.17
CA LEU A 30 8.94 1.88 0.77
C LEU A 30 8.34 3.28 0.93
N GLU A 31 9.13 4.32 0.72
CA GLU A 31 8.71 5.71 0.90
C GLU A 31 7.43 6.04 0.09
N GLY A 32 6.49 6.74 0.73
CA GLY A 32 5.23 7.15 0.11
C GLY A 32 4.25 6.01 -0.19
N THR A 33 4.55 4.75 0.17
CA THR A 33 3.65 3.62 -0.07
C THR A 33 2.33 3.78 0.67
N CYS A 34 2.38 4.12 1.95
CA CYS A 34 1.17 4.29 2.76
C CYS A 34 0.48 5.64 2.55
N GLU A 35 1.17 6.66 2.05
CA GLU A 35 0.56 7.96 1.73
C GLU A 35 -0.55 7.84 0.68
N ARG A 36 -0.45 6.84 -0.21
CA ARG A 36 -1.52 6.55 -1.18
C ARG A 36 -2.85 6.17 -0.53
N MET A 37 -2.86 5.75 0.75
CA MET A 37 -4.09 5.47 1.49
C MET A 37 -4.95 6.71 1.68
N LEU A 38 -4.34 7.90 1.75
CA LEU A 38 -5.07 9.16 1.90
C LEU A 38 -5.89 9.55 0.65
N GLN A 39 -5.69 8.87 -0.47
CA GLN A 39 -6.47 9.07 -1.70
C GLN A 39 -7.83 8.36 -1.65
N TYR A 40 -8.06 7.47 -0.69
CA TYR A 40 -9.31 6.76 -0.57
C TYR A 40 -10.36 7.59 0.17
N LYS A 41 -11.62 7.33 -0.17
CA LYS A 41 -12.82 7.87 0.45
C LYS A 41 -13.66 6.71 0.99
N VAL A 42 -14.45 6.98 2.03
CA VAL A 42 -15.34 5.99 2.63
C VAL A 42 -16.73 6.07 1.99
N HIS A 43 -17.17 4.94 1.47
CA HIS A 43 -18.50 4.71 0.93
C HIS A 43 -19.36 4.01 1.99
N LYS A 44 -20.14 4.77 2.75
CA LYS A 44 -21.02 4.23 3.80
C LYS A 44 -22.11 3.30 3.24
N GLU A 45 -22.40 3.40 1.94
CA GLU A 45 -23.33 2.55 1.22
C GLU A 45 -22.77 1.16 0.85
N LYS A 46 -21.45 0.96 0.94
CA LYS A 46 -20.77 -0.31 0.61
C LYS A 46 -20.31 -1.02 1.90
N SER A 47 -20.04 -2.33 1.80
CA SER A 47 -19.52 -3.13 2.92
C SER A 47 -18.05 -3.52 2.73
N ASP A 48 -17.45 -4.03 3.80
CA ASP A 48 -16.10 -4.64 3.78
C ASP A 48 -15.03 -3.71 3.18
N ILE A 49 -14.03 -4.27 2.50
CA ILE A 49 -12.92 -3.51 1.91
C ILE A 49 -13.40 -2.64 0.73
N SER A 50 -14.49 -3.04 0.05
CA SER A 50 -15.05 -2.29 -1.09
C SER A 50 -15.55 -0.90 -0.72
N ARG A 51 -15.72 -0.62 0.58
CA ARG A 51 -16.07 0.72 1.09
C ARG A 51 -14.97 1.75 0.92
N PHE A 52 -13.72 1.34 0.75
CA PHE A 52 -12.60 2.25 0.48
C PHE A 52 -12.41 2.32 -1.02
N ALA A 53 -12.76 3.46 -1.61
CA ALA A 53 -12.57 3.66 -3.04
C ALA A 53 -12.10 5.10 -3.32
N LYS A 54 -11.40 5.31 -4.43
CA LYS A 54 -10.80 6.62 -4.74
C LYS A 54 -11.83 7.60 -5.29
N GLU A 55 -12.88 7.08 -5.92
CA GLU A 55 -13.98 7.87 -6.42
C GLU A 55 -14.79 8.51 -5.28
N GLU A 56 -15.53 9.55 -5.62
CA GLU A 56 -16.45 10.17 -4.68
C GLU A 56 -17.68 9.29 -4.43
N SER A 57 -18.11 9.21 -3.17
CA SER A 57 -19.28 8.43 -2.77
C SER A 57 -20.57 8.97 -3.34
N THR A 58 -21.53 8.08 -3.55
CA THR A 58 -22.86 8.43 -4.08
C THR A 58 -23.55 9.48 -3.21
N THR A 59 -23.41 9.34 -1.89
CA THR A 59 -23.96 10.27 -0.91
C THR A 59 -23.29 11.65 -1.02
N MET A 60 -21.95 11.70 -1.11
CA MET A 60 -21.24 12.99 -1.19
C MET A 60 -21.53 13.72 -2.51
N LYS A 61 -21.62 12.99 -3.63
CA LYS A 61 -22.07 13.53 -4.92
C LYS A 61 -23.44 14.20 -4.80
N ALA A 62 -24.41 13.51 -4.20
CA ALA A 62 -25.76 14.04 -4.02
C ALA A 62 -25.78 15.31 -3.13
N LEU A 63 -25.00 15.32 -2.04
CA LEU A 63 -24.87 16.49 -1.16
C LEU A 63 -24.26 17.68 -1.89
N ASN A 64 -23.21 17.45 -2.68
CA ASN A 64 -22.57 18.47 -3.51
C ASN A 64 -23.52 19.02 -4.57
N GLU A 65 -24.32 18.18 -5.23
CA GLU A 65 -25.34 18.60 -6.19
C GLU A 65 -26.45 19.46 -5.57
N LEU A 66 -26.96 19.08 -4.39
CA LEU A 66 -27.96 19.87 -3.66
C LEU A 66 -27.42 21.26 -3.32
N ARG A 67 -26.19 21.32 -2.80
CA ARG A 67 -25.52 22.60 -2.51
C ARG A 67 -25.36 23.45 -3.77
N ASN A 68 -24.91 22.86 -4.88
CA ASN A 68 -24.72 23.57 -6.14
C ASN A 68 -26.04 24.15 -6.70
N LYS A 69 -27.18 23.57 -6.32
CA LYS A 69 -28.53 24.10 -6.63
C LYS A 69 -29.00 25.18 -5.64
N GLY A 70 -28.17 25.59 -4.69
CA GLY A 70 -28.49 26.61 -3.68
C GLY A 70 -29.23 26.07 -2.45
N VAL A 71 -29.36 24.74 -2.31
CA VAL A 71 -29.93 24.15 -1.10
C VAL A 71 -28.91 24.28 0.03
N LYS A 72 -29.36 24.80 1.18
CA LYS A 72 -28.53 24.84 2.38
C LYS A 72 -28.34 23.41 2.92
N VAL A 73 -27.12 22.88 2.79
CA VAL A 73 -26.72 21.58 3.34
C VAL A 73 -25.85 21.83 4.57
N GLU A 74 -26.28 21.37 5.74
CA GLU A 74 -25.54 21.49 6.99
C GLU A 74 -25.05 20.11 7.45
N LEU A 75 -23.74 19.86 7.36
CA LEU A 75 -23.12 18.62 7.85
C LEU A 75 -22.48 18.78 9.24
N GLY A 76 -22.63 19.94 9.88
CA GLY A 76 -21.98 20.24 11.16
C GLY A 76 -20.46 20.46 11.05
N MET A 77 -19.92 20.61 9.84
CA MET A 77 -18.51 20.89 9.58
C MET A 77 -18.34 21.87 8.39
N PRO A 78 -17.35 22.78 8.44
CA PRO A 78 -17.00 23.67 7.34
C PRO A 78 -16.77 22.93 6.02
N TYR A 79 -17.14 23.58 4.91
CA TYR A 79 -17.09 22.98 3.58
C TYR A 79 -15.66 22.59 3.17
N GLU A 80 -14.68 23.38 3.58
CA GLU A 80 -13.26 23.18 3.29
C GLU A 80 -12.74 21.85 3.86
N MET A 81 -13.46 21.25 4.82
CA MET A 81 -13.13 19.96 5.41
C MET A 81 -13.86 18.76 4.78
N TRP A 82 -14.74 18.97 3.80
CA TRP A 82 -15.49 17.85 3.19
C TRP A 82 -14.60 16.95 2.33
N ASP A 83 -13.51 17.50 1.80
CA ASP A 83 -12.50 16.75 1.02
C ASP A 83 -11.34 16.21 1.87
N THR A 84 -11.33 16.51 3.17
CA THR A 84 -10.30 16.01 4.09
C THR A 84 -10.47 14.50 4.32
N PRO A 85 -9.37 13.72 4.36
CA PRO A 85 -9.43 12.30 4.69
C PRO A 85 -10.17 12.06 6.02
N SER A 86 -11.11 11.12 6.00
CA SER A 86 -11.84 10.72 7.21
C SER A 86 -10.93 10.00 8.21
N VAL A 87 -11.36 9.93 9.48
CA VAL A 87 -10.65 9.17 10.52
C VAL A 87 -10.39 7.72 10.08
N GLU A 88 -11.37 7.06 9.45
CA GLU A 88 -11.20 5.68 8.95
C GLU A 88 -10.09 5.57 7.89
N VAL A 89 -9.92 6.59 7.03
CA VAL A 89 -8.86 6.63 6.00
C VAL A 89 -7.50 6.89 6.63
N VAL A 90 -7.44 7.77 7.63
CA VAL A 90 -6.21 8.00 8.42
C VAL A 90 -5.83 6.73 9.18
N THR A 91 -6.79 6.02 9.76
CA THR A 91 -6.55 4.71 10.39
C THR A 91 -6.09 3.67 9.36
N LEU A 92 -6.62 3.68 8.13
CA LEU A 92 -6.14 2.81 7.06
C LEU A 92 -4.68 3.08 6.72
N LYS A 93 -4.26 4.34 6.65
CA LYS A 93 -2.85 4.74 6.49
C LYS A 93 -1.99 4.22 7.65
N GLN A 94 -2.41 4.44 8.88
CA GLN A 94 -1.69 3.98 10.08
C GLN A 94 -1.54 2.46 10.09
N ASN A 95 -2.58 1.72 9.71
CA ASN A 95 -2.52 0.27 9.60
C ASN A 95 -1.51 -0.19 8.54
N CYS A 96 -1.41 0.53 7.41
CA CYS A 96 -0.38 0.29 6.40
C CYS A 96 1.03 0.54 6.98
N GLU A 97 1.24 1.64 7.69
CA GLU A 97 2.53 1.98 8.30
C GLU A 97 2.95 0.92 9.32
N THR A 98 2.04 0.52 10.22
CA THR A 98 2.27 -0.56 11.18
C THR A 98 2.58 -1.89 10.48
N LEU A 99 1.94 -2.18 9.34
CA LEU A 99 2.21 -3.39 8.57
C LEU A 99 3.63 -3.36 7.97
N LEU A 100 4.04 -2.23 7.38
CA LEU A 100 5.38 -2.07 6.84
C LEU A 100 6.45 -2.19 7.92
N GLU A 101 6.24 -1.56 9.07
CA GLU A 101 7.14 -1.64 10.22
C GLU A 101 7.26 -3.08 10.74
N HIS A 102 6.13 -3.76 10.93
CA HIS A 102 6.15 -5.11 11.49
C HIS A 102 6.82 -6.15 10.59
N TYR A 103 6.72 -5.97 9.27
CA TYR A 103 7.24 -6.90 8.27
C TYR A 103 8.47 -6.38 7.53
N GLU A 104 9.15 -5.34 8.02
CA GLU A 104 10.28 -4.67 7.33
C GLU A 104 11.36 -5.66 6.88
N ASN A 105 11.85 -6.51 7.78
CA ASN A 105 12.87 -7.52 7.47
C ASN A 105 12.40 -8.53 6.41
N ASP A 106 11.13 -8.94 6.47
CA ASP A 106 10.54 -9.86 5.49
C ASP A 106 10.42 -9.19 4.12
N LEU A 107 10.04 -7.91 4.09
CA LEU A 107 9.92 -7.10 2.89
C LEU A 107 11.28 -6.85 2.26
N GLU A 108 12.32 -6.60 3.05
CA GLU A 108 13.69 -6.41 2.57
C GLU A 108 14.21 -7.70 1.91
N GLN A 109 14.02 -8.85 2.58
CA GLN A 109 14.39 -10.15 2.02
C GLN A 109 13.65 -10.41 0.69
N TRP A 110 12.37 -10.06 0.62
CA TRP A 110 11.58 -10.19 -0.60
C TRP A 110 12.07 -9.26 -1.72
N TYR A 111 12.40 -8.00 -1.38
CA TYR A 111 12.80 -6.97 -2.33
C TYR A 111 14.09 -7.33 -3.08
N TYR A 112 15.05 -7.96 -2.40
CA TYR A 112 16.31 -8.41 -3.00
C TYR A 112 16.28 -9.83 -3.57
N ASN A 113 15.17 -10.55 -3.45
CA ASN A 113 15.06 -11.88 -4.04
C ASN A 113 14.88 -11.78 -5.57
N GLN A 114 15.74 -12.48 -6.32
CA GLN A 114 15.68 -12.54 -7.79
C GLN A 114 14.36 -13.21 -8.26
N ASP A 115 13.95 -14.29 -7.59
CA ASP A 115 12.73 -15.05 -7.91
C ASP A 115 11.60 -14.70 -6.93
N ARG A 116 11.26 -13.41 -6.87
CA ARG A 116 10.27 -12.92 -5.90
C ARG A 116 8.84 -13.39 -6.23
N PRO A 117 8.11 -14.01 -5.29
CA PRO A 117 6.68 -14.29 -5.45
C PRO A 117 5.86 -12.99 -5.41
N LEU A 118 4.57 -13.04 -5.75
CA LEU A 118 3.66 -11.89 -5.59
C LEU A 118 3.66 -11.41 -4.12
N LEU A 119 3.95 -10.13 -3.91
CA LEU A 119 4.17 -9.56 -2.58
C LEU A 119 2.91 -9.65 -1.72
N GLU A 120 1.82 -9.10 -2.23
CA GLU A 120 0.60 -8.84 -1.46
C GLU A 120 -0.07 -10.14 -1.06
N VAL A 121 -0.35 -11.01 -2.04
CA VAL A 121 -1.16 -12.21 -1.85
C VAL A 121 -0.32 -13.38 -1.34
N GLU A 122 0.76 -13.71 -2.05
CA GLU A 122 1.49 -14.96 -1.81
C GLU A 122 2.58 -14.84 -0.75
N TYR A 123 3.27 -13.70 -0.67
CA TYR A 123 4.36 -13.52 0.30
C TYR A 123 3.86 -12.97 1.63
N LEU A 124 3.17 -11.84 1.63
CA LEU A 124 2.78 -11.14 2.85
C LEU A 124 1.49 -11.73 3.42
N CYS A 125 0.37 -11.64 2.70
CA CYS A 125 -0.94 -12.04 3.21
C CYS A 125 -0.98 -13.52 3.60
N LYS A 126 -0.64 -14.43 2.66
CA LYS A 126 -0.75 -15.87 2.89
C LYS A 126 0.31 -16.43 3.83
N LYS A 127 1.59 -16.04 3.68
CA LYS A 127 2.68 -16.69 4.43
C LYS A 127 3.00 -16.02 5.77
N ARG A 128 2.69 -14.73 5.93
CA ARG A 128 3.13 -13.94 7.10
C ARG A 128 1.98 -13.36 7.93
N VAL A 129 0.95 -12.81 7.28
CA VAL A 129 -0.16 -12.11 7.97
C VAL A 129 -1.25 -13.08 8.42
N LEU A 130 -1.79 -13.91 7.51
CA LEU A 130 -2.91 -14.80 7.82
C LEU A 130 -2.44 -16.07 8.52
N LYS A 131 -3.10 -16.41 9.64
CA LYS A 131 -2.93 -17.73 10.26
C LYS A 131 -3.45 -18.81 9.32
N ARG A 132 -2.92 -20.04 9.45
CA ARG A 132 -3.28 -21.16 8.56
C ARG A 132 -4.79 -21.42 8.47
N MET A 133 -5.52 -21.26 9.58
CA MET A 133 -6.97 -21.46 9.65
C MET A 133 -7.80 -20.29 9.10
N GLU A 134 -7.18 -19.13 8.87
CA GLU A 134 -7.84 -17.90 8.41
C GLU A 134 -7.68 -17.72 6.88
N ARG A 135 -6.96 -18.61 6.21
CA ARG A 135 -6.67 -18.51 4.77
C ARG A 135 -7.87 -18.78 3.85
N ASP A 136 -8.99 -19.22 4.42
CA ASP A 136 -10.20 -19.49 3.64
C ASP A 136 -10.82 -18.22 3.06
N CYS A 137 -10.57 -17.04 3.66
CA CYS A 137 -11.01 -15.75 3.11
C CYS A 137 -10.37 -15.41 1.75
N MET A 138 -9.25 -16.05 1.41
CA MET A 138 -8.58 -15.87 0.11
C MET A 138 -9.28 -16.62 -1.04
N LYS A 139 -10.15 -17.59 -0.75
CA LYS A 139 -10.84 -18.39 -1.78
C LYS A 139 -12.05 -17.65 -2.35
N THR A 140 -12.58 -16.68 -1.61
CA THR A 140 -13.81 -15.95 -1.94
C THR A 140 -13.56 -14.70 -2.78
N SER A 141 -12.30 -14.24 -2.91
CA SER A 141 -11.93 -12.99 -3.59
C SER A 141 -11.80 -13.08 -5.12
N ASN A 142 -12.28 -14.16 -5.75
CA ASN A 142 -12.39 -14.24 -7.23
C ASN A 142 -13.48 -13.32 -7.82
N SER A 143 -14.03 -12.39 -7.03
CA SER A 143 -15.01 -11.39 -7.46
C SER A 143 -14.59 -9.94 -7.22
N LEU A 144 -13.34 -9.69 -6.79
CA LEU A 144 -12.72 -8.37 -6.92
C LEU A 144 -11.82 -8.38 -8.16
N GLU A 145 -12.44 -8.14 -9.32
CA GLU A 145 -11.71 -7.53 -10.43
C GLU A 145 -11.34 -6.11 -9.98
N LEU A 146 -10.03 -5.90 -9.79
CA LEU A 146 -9.40 -4.58 -9.72
C LEU A 146 -9.18 -4.05 -11.13
#